data_AF-A0A9W4GQP6-F1
#
_entry.id   AF-A0A9W4GQP6-F1
#
_cell.length_a   1.000
_cell.length_b   1.000
_cell.length_c   1.000
_cell.angle_alpha   90.00
_cell.angle_beta   90.00
_cell.angle_gamma   90.00
#
_symmetry.space_group_name_H-M   'P 1'
#
loop_
_entity.id
_entity.type
_entity.pdbx_description
1 polymer ?
#
loop_
_entity_poly.entity_id
_entity_poly.type
_entity_poly.pdbx_seq_one_letter_code
_entity_poly.pdbx_strand_id
1 'polypeptide(L)'
;MLASLGLPGEVGGHLAARAVLLDGTYREVAGRLPDNAQIVFDDDGRPHFAALEPEPEPASLLELRLATYRAANATLIEHQASIGLATAWGGGLVASVDGMRFVVPVPSVYARPNPKYFGRRGGATWLNTINDQAAGLGGKVVAGTPRDSLSAPTT
;
A
#
# COMPACT_ATOMS: atom_id res chain seq x y z
N MET A 1 21.60 5.27 37.18
CA MET A 1 22.94 5.88 37.36
C MET A 1 23.96 4.83 36.95
N LEU A 2 24.91 5.16 36.06
CA LEU A 2 25.70 4.28 35.18
C LEU A 2 26.24 2.95 35.76
N ALA A 3 26.43 2.87 37.08
CA ALA A 3 26.82 1.65 37.79
C ALA A 3 25.84 0.47 37.64
N SER A 4 24.52 0.71 37.46
CA SER A 4 23.54 -0.39 37.31
C SER A 4 23.58 -1.09 35.95
N LEU A 5 24.34 -0.55 35.00
CA LEU A 5 24.54 -1.11 33.65
C LEU A 5 25.94 -1.72 33.47
N GLY A 6 26.73 -1.84 34.55
CA GLY A 6 28.12 -2.28 34.47
C GLY A 6 29.04 -1.31 33.73
N LEU A 7 28.63 -0.04 33.61
CA LEU A 7 29.38 0.99 32.90
C LEU A 7 30.17 1.86 33.89
N PRO A 8 31.35 2.41 33.48
CA PRO A 8 32.12 3.33 34.31
C PRO A 8 31.29 4.55 34.75
N GLY A 9 31.53 5.04 35.97
CA GLY A 9 30.70 6.05 36.63
C GLY A 9 30.66 7.44 35.97
N GLU A 10 31.55 7.73 35.02
CA GLU A 10 31.62 9.01 34.30
C GLU A 10 31.31 8.84 32.81
N VAL A 11 30.28 9.55 32.33
CA VAL A 11 29.83 9.53 30.92
C VAL A 11 30.97 9.90 29.97
N GLY A 12 31.78 10.91 30.32
CA GLY A 12 32.89 11.40 29.50
C GLY A 12 33.96 10.34 29.26
N GLY A 13 34.38 9.63 30.31
CA GLY A 13 35.34 8.52 30.20
C GLY A 13 34.81 7.35 29.37
N HIS A 14 33.52 7.04 29.49
CA HIS A 14 32.90 5.98 28.68
C HIS A 14 32.82 6.35 27.20
N LEU A 15 32.38 7.57 26.87
CA LEU A 15 32.32 8.04 25.48
C LEU A 15 33.72 8.11 24.85
N ALA A 16 34.74 8.55 25.59
CA ALA A 16 36.12 8.56 25.12
C ALA A 16 36.61 7.14 24.80
N ALA A 17 36.34 6.16 25.68
CA ALA A 17 36.69 4.76 25.43
C ALA A 17 35.96 4.17 24.21
N ARG A 18 34.67 4.52 24.00
CA ARG A 18 33.91 4.09 22.83
C ARG A 18 34.39 4.74 21.53
N ALA A 19 34.78 6.01 21.58
CA ALA A 19 35.36 6.71 20.44
C ALA A 19 36.69 6.07 20.00
N VAL A 20 37.57 5.74 20.95
CA VAL A 20 38.83 5.04 20.67
C VAL A 20 38.59 3.66 20.06
N LEU A 21 37.63 2.89 20.59
CA LEU A 21 37.27 1.59 20.04
C LEU A 21 36.74 1.71 18.61
N LEU A 22 35.82 2.65 18.37
CA LEU A 22 35.21 2.87 17.06
C LEU A 22 36.27 3.27 16.02
N ASP A 23 37.15 4.20 16.37
CA ASP A 23 38.26 4.64 15.53
C ASP A 23 39.24 3.50 15.22
N GLY A 24 39.59 2.67 16.21
CA GLY A 24 40.38 1.45 16.00
C GLY A 24 39.73 0.48 15.00
N THR A 25 38.43 0.22 15.17
CA THR A 25 37.66 -0.65 14.26
C THR A 25 37.59 -0.05 12.85
N TYR A 26 37.40 1.26 12.72
CA TYR A 26 37.41 1.92 11.41
C TYR A 26 38.75 1.82 10.70
N ARG A 27 39.88 1.95 11.41
CA ARG A 27 41.21 1.72 10.81
C ARG A 27 41.41 0.28 10.36
N GLU A 28 40.95 -0.68 11.16
CA GLU A 28 41.02 -2.09 10.79
C GLU A 28 40.21 -2.39 9.52
N VAL A 29 38.98 -1.87 9.43
CA VAL A 29 38.15 -1.99 8.23
C VAL A 29 38.82 -1.31 7.04
N ALA A 30 39.31 -0.09 7.21
CA ALA A 30 39.97 0.68 6.15
C ALA A 30 41.21 -0.06 5.60
N GLY A 31 41.99 -0.70 6.46
CA GLY A 31 43.16 -1.48 6.06
C GLY A 31 42.84 -2.69 5.17
N ARG A 32 41.59 -3.17 5.17
CA ARG A 32 41.13 -4.30 4.34
C ARG A 32 40.47 -3.86 3.03
N LEU A 33 40.20 -2.57 2.85
CA LEU A 33 39.50 -2.07 1.65
C LEU A 33 40.31 -2.24 0.36
N PRO A 34 41.65 -2.00 0.31
CA PRO A 34 42.42 -2.17 -0.92
C PRO A 34 42.44 -3.61 -1.46
N ASP A 35 42.34 -4.60 -0.57
CA ASP A 35 42.31 -6.03 -0.92
C ASP A 35 40.89 -6.54 -1.20
N ASN A 36 39.87 -5.68 -1.08
CA ASN A 36 38.49 -6.05 -1.34
C ASN A 36 38.14 -5.89 -2.82
N ALA A 37 38.08 -7.01 -3.54
CA ALA A 37 37.74 -7.08 -4.97
C ALA A 37 36.37 -6.47 -5.35
N GLN A 38 35.48 -6.21 -4.38
CA GLN A 38 34.19 -5.56 -4.63
C GLN A 38 34.26 -4.02 -4.60
N ILE A 39 35.43 -3.46 -4.24
CA ILE A 39 35.65 -2.02 -4.07
C ILE A 39 36.71 -1.56 -5.07
N VAL A 40 36.34 -0.59 -5.91
CA VAL A 40 37.24 0.04 -6.88
C VAL A 40 37.37 1.50 -6.50
N PHE A 41 38.60 2.00 -6.33
CA PHE A 41 38.82 3.43 -6.08
C PHE A 41 38.97 4.16 -7.42
N ASP A 42 38.32 5.32 -7.57
CA ASP A 42 38.58 6.20 -8.72
C ASP A 42 39.86 7.02 -8.55
N ASP A 43 40.20 7.81 -9.57
CA ASP A 43 41.40 8.66 -9.60
C ASP A 43 41.39 9.74 -8.49
N ASP A 44 40.22 10.08 -7.94
CA ASP A 44 40.05 11.00 -6.80
C ASP A 44 40.12 10.27 -5.43
N GLY A 45 40.33 8.94 -5.43
CA GLY A 45 40.40 8.11 -4.24
C GLY A 45 39.04 7.80 -3.61
N ARG A 46 37.93 7.97 -4.35
CA ARG A 46 36.58 7.65 -3.87
C ARG A 46 36.26 6.18 -4.14
N PRO A 47 35.67 5.45 -3.18
CA PRO A 47 35.29 4.06 -3.37
C PRO A 47 34.02 3.93 -4.21
N HIS A 48 34.10 3.11 -5.24
CA HIS A 48 32.98 2.60 -6.04
C HIS A 48 32.75 1.14 -5.66
N PHE A 49 31.52 0.83 -5.28
CA PHE A 49 31.13 -0.53 -4.97
C PHE A 49 30.57 -1.18 -6.24
N ALA A 50 30.98 -2.42 -6.52
CA ALA A 50 30.27 -3.22 -7.50
C ALA A 50 28.79 -3.30 -7.09
N ALA A 51 27.88 -3.16 -8.07
CA ALA A 51 26.46 -3.32 -7.81
C ALA A 51 26.23 -4.72 -7.22
N LEU A 52 25.64 -4.78 -6.03
CA LEU A 52 25.24 -6.05 -5.44
C LEU A 52 24.04 -6.54 -6.24
N GLU A 53 24.22 -7.67 -6.92
CA GLU A 53 23.09 -8.37 -7.51
C GLU A 53 22.11 -8.74 -6.40
N PRO A 54 20.82 -8.40 -6.54
CA PRO A 54 19.83 -8.74 -5.53
C PRO A 54 19.73 -10.25 -5.43
N GLU A 55 20.17 -10.81 -4.31
CA GLU A 55 19.91 -12.23 -4.04
C GLU A 55 18.39 -12.46 -3.98
N PRO A 56 17.89 -13.55 -4.59
CA PRO A 56 16.49 -13.86 -4.54
C PRO A 56 16.07 -14.03 -3.08
N GLU A 57 15.05 -13.26 -2.69
CA GLU A 57 14.58 -13.27 -1.33
C GLU A 57 14.13 -14.70 -0.94
N PRO A 58 14.61 -15.25 0.18
CA PRO A 58 14.26 -16.61 0.56
C PRO A 58 12.76 -16.69 0.88
N ALA A 59 12.15 -17.83 0.56
CA ALA A 59 10.72 -18.06 0.78
C ALA A 59 10.28 -17.78 2.23
N SER A 60 11.14 -18.05 3.21
CA SER A 60 10.88 -17.76 4.62
C SER A 60 10.71 -16.28 4.95
N LEU A 61 11.39 -15.37 4.23
CA LEU A 61 11.26 -13.91 4.43
C LEU A 61 9.96 -13.40 3.80
N LEU A 62 9.60 -13.93 2.62
CA LEU A 62 8.30 -13.70 2.00
C LEU A 62 7.16 -14.17 2.92
N GLU A 63 7.26 -15.38 3.46
CA GLU A 63 6.29 -15.95 4.40
C GLU A 63 6.17 -15.12 5.68
N LEU A 64 7.29 -14.73 6.28
CA LEU A 64 7.32 -13.91 7.49
C LEU A 64 6.64 -12.55 7.26
N ARG A 65 6.93 -11.90 6.13
CA ARG A 65 6.34 -10.61 5.77
C ARG A 65 4.84 -10.73 5.53
N LEU A 66 4.40 -11.76 4.80
CA LEU A 66 2.97 -12.02 4.60
C LEU A 66 2.25 -12.29 5.92
N ALA A 67 2.86 -13.08 6.81
CA ALA A 67 2.32 -13.35 8.14
C ALA A 67 2.21 -12.07 8.98
N THR A 68 3.25 -11.24 8.96
CA THR A 68 3.30 -9.96 9.69
C THR A 68 2.26 -8.97 9.16
N TYR A 69 2.15 -8.83 7.84
CA TYR A 69 1.13 -7.98 7.24
C TYR A 69 -0.29 -8.46 7.52
N ARG A 70 -0.54 -9.78 7.47
CA ARG A 70 -1.85 -10.34 7.83
C ARG A 70 -2.19 -10.04 9.29
N ALA A 71 -1.26 -10.25 10.20
CA ALA A 71 -1.47 -9.97 11.62
C ALA A 71 -1.74 -8.48 11.88
N ALA A 72 -0.94 -7.58 11.29
CA ALA A 72 -1.13 -6.14 11.42
C ALA A 72 -2.46 -5.67 10.83
N ASN A 73 -2.81 -6.16 9.63
CA ASN A 73 -4.07 -5.81 8.98
C ASN A 73 -5.27 -6.32 9.79
N ALA A 74 -5.20 -7.51 10.39
CA ALA A 74 -6.26 -8.03 11.23
C ALA A 74 -6.54 -7.08 12.41
N THR A 75 -5.50 -6.63 13.12
CA THR A 75 -5.65 -5.66 14.22
C THR A 75 -6.25 -4.33 13.76
N LEU A 76 -5.84 -3.82 12.60
CA LEU A 76 -6.39 -2.58 12.05
C LEU A 76 -7.87 -2.72 11.65
N ILE A 77 -8.23 -3.83 11.03
CA ILE A 77 -9.61 -4.15 10.63
C ILE A 77 -10.49 -4.30 11.87
N GLU A 78 -10.02 -5.04 12.89
CA GLU A 78 -10.74 -5.20 14.16
C GLU A 78 -10.96 -3.87 14.87
N HIS A 79 -9.92 -3.03 14.93
CA HIS A 79 -10.05 -1.70 15.53
C HIS A 79 -11.01 -0.82 14.74
N GLN A 80 -10.91 -0.80 13.41
CA GLN A 80 -11.82 -0.06 12.55
C GLN A 80 -13.27 -0.52 12.72
N ALA A 81 -13.52 -1.83 12.83
CA ALA A 81 -14.83 -2.40 13.07
C ALA A 81 -15.44 -1.98 14.42
N SER A 82 -14.60 -1.65 15.42
CA SER A 82 -15.04 -1.13 16.72
C SER A 82 -15.44 0.36 16.71
N ILE A 83 -15.08 1.11 15.66
CA ILE A 83 -15.41 2.54 15.56
C ILE A 83 -16.91 2.67 15.25
N GLY A 84 -17.66 3.32 16.14
CA GLY A 84 -19.11 3.47 15.99
C GLY A 84 -19.55 4.14 14.68
N LEU A 85 -18.74 5.08 14.15
CA LEU A 85 -18.97 5.67 12.82
C LEU A 85 -18.83 4.64 11.69
N ALA A 86 -17.80 3.79 11.75
CA ALA A 86 -17.61 2.73 10.77
C ALA A 86 -18.77 1.72 10.85
N THR A 87 -19.21 1.35 12.06
CA THR A 87 -20.41 0.51 12.25
C THR A 87 -21.67 1.15 11.67
N ALA A 88 -21.87 2.45 11.88
CA ALA A 88 -23.02 3.19 11.34
C ALA A 88 -22.97 3.36 9.81
N TRP A 89 -21.76 3.39 9.22
CA TRP A 89 -21.54 3.41 7.79
C TRP A 89 -21.48 2.02 7.16
N GLY A 90 -21.57 0.95 7.95
CA GLY A 90 -21.62 -0.42 7.49
C GLY A 90 -20.38 -1.24 7.84
N GLY A 91 -20.58 -2.52 8.15
CA GLY A 91 -19.56 -3.44 8.63
C GLY A 91 -18.55 -3.90 7.58
N GLY A 92 -18.55 -3.31 6.38
CA GLY A 92 -17.62 -3.66 5.29
C GLY A 92 -17.83 -5.07 4.71
N LEU A 93 -18.88 -5.77 5.16
CA LEU A 93 -19.22 -7.14 4.77
C LEU A 93 -19.85 -7.20 3.37
N VAL A 94 -20.47 -6.11 2.92
CA VAL A 94 -21.10 -6.01 1.61
C VAL A 94 -20.74 -4.66 0.99
N ALA A 95 -19.96 -4.71 -0.08
CA ALA A 95 -19.89 -3.65 -1.08
C ALA A 95 -20.29 -4.29 -2.40
N SER A 96 -21.47 -3.95 -2.90
CA SER A 96 -21.96 -4.46 -4.18
C SER A 96 -22.14 -3.31 -5.16
N VAL A 97 -21.72 -3.54 -6.40
CA VAL A 97 -22.04 -2.65 -7.51
C VAL A 97 -23.26 -3.23 -8.19
N ASP A 98 -24.43 -2.62 -7.96
CA ASP A 98 -25.67 -3.04 -8.61
C ASP A 98 -26.02 -2.12 -9.79
N GLY A 99 -26.54 -2.74 -10.84
CA GLY A 99 -27.06 -2.07 -12.02
C GLY A 99 -28.58 -2.13 -12.01
N MET A 100 -29.24 -1.24 -11.26
CA MET A 100 -30.69 -1.17 -11.22
C MET A 100 -31.25 -0.72 -12.58
N ARG A 101 -32.31 -1.39 -13.04
CA ARG A 101 -32.89 -1.24 -14.37
C ARG A 101 -34.30 -0.68 -14.27
N PHE A 102 -34.56 0.44 -14.93
CA PHE A 102 -35.89 1.04 -15.00
C PHE A 102 -36.29 1.37 -16.43
N VAL A 103 -37.58 1.19 -16.72
CA VAL A 103 -38.19 1.57 -17.99
C VAL A 103 -38.39 3.08 -18.01
N VAL A 104 -37.91 3.74 -19.06
CA VAL A 104 -38.12 5.19 -19.25
C VAL A 104 -39.36 5.37 -20.13
N PRO A 105 -40.46 5.92 -19.60
CA PRO A 105 -41.75 5.94 -20.30
C PRO A 105 -41.80 6.91 -21.48
N VAL A 106 -40.90 7.90 -21.53
CA VAL A 106 -40.86 8.94 -22.57
C VAL A 106 -39.48 8.94 -23.24
N PRO A 107 -39.39 9.04 -24.57
CA PRO A 107 -38.10 9.20 -25.25
C PRO A 107 -37.44 10.50 -24.77
N SER A 108 -36.33 10.40 -24.03
CA SER A 108 -35.54 11.57 -23.64
C SER A 108 -34.23 11.59 -24.43
N VAL A 109 -33.72 12.79 -24.70
CA VAL A 109 -32.47 13.00 -25.46
C VAL A 109 -31.27 12.33 -24.75
N TYR A 110 -31.32 12.22 -23.43
CA TYR A 110 -30.24 11.68 -22.58
C TYR A 110 -30.41 10.21 -22.20
N ALA A 111 -31.59 9.62 -22.38
CA ALA A 111 -31.82 8.19 -22.10
C ALA A 111 -31.84 7.40 -23.41
N ARG A 112 -30.76 6.65 -23.66
CA ARG A 112 -30.73 5.65 -24.73
C ARG A 112 -30.91 4.24 -24.15
N PRO A 113 -31.79 3.41 -24.75
CA PRO A 113 -31.93 2.00 -24.37
C PRO A 113 -30.58 1.30 -24.30
N ASN A 114 -30.29 0.62 -23.19
CA ASN A 114 -29.26 -0.42 -23.22
C ASN A 114 -29.85 -1.68 -23.88
N PRO A 115 -29.43 -2.06 -25.10
CA PRO A 115 -30.05 -3.16 -25.84
C PRO A 115 -29.92 -4.50 -25.12
N LYS A 116 -28.86 -4.67 -24.30
CA LYS A 116 -28.62 -5.87 -23.48
C LYS A 116 -29.75 -6.13 -22.49
N TYR A 117 -30.41 -5.08 -22.01
CA TYR A 117 -31.41 -5.17 -20.93
C TYR A 117 -32.83 -4.80 -21.37
N PHE A 118 -32.99 -3.90 -22.34
CA PHE A 118 -34.30 -3.35 -22.73
C PHE A 118 -34.68 -3.59 -24.19
N GLY A 119 -33.80 -4.18 -25.02
CA GLY A 119 -34.05 -4.41 -26.44
C GLY A 119 -34.31 -3.09 -27.20
N ARG A 120 -35.38 -3.05 -28.01
CA ARG A 120 -35.82 -1.83 -28.74
C ARG A 120 -36.68 -0.87 -27.89
N ARG A 121 -36.86 -1.13 -26.59
CA ARG A 121 -37.72 -0.35 -25.68
C ARG A 121 -36.91 0.69 -24.92
N GLY A 122 -37.57 1.77 -24.49
CA GLY A 122 -36.97 2.80 -23.62
C GLY A 122 -36.56 2.26 -22.25
N GLY A 123 -35.33 2.50 -21.82
CA GLY A 123 -34.85 2.08 -20.50
C GLY A 123 -33.43 2.55 -20.22
N ALA A 124 -33.11 2.71 -18.94
CA ALA A 124 -31.78 3.11 -18.48
C ALA A 124 -31.29 2.20 -17.35
N THR A 125 -29.98 2.07 -17.24
CA THR A 125 -29.33 1.35 -16.15
C THR A 125 -28.66 2.36 -15.24
N TRP A 126 -28.99 2.32 -13.95
CA TRP A 126 -28.30 3.08 -12.92
C TRP A 126 -27.29 2.18 -12.23
N LEU A 127 -26.00 2.49 -12.41
CA LEU A 127 -24.93 1.81 -11.72
C LEU A 127 -24.68 2.55 -10.41
N ASN A 128 -24.73 1.84 -9.30
CA ASN A 128 -24.47 2.42 -7.99
C ASN A 128 -23.69 1.42 -7.12
N THR A 129 -22.78 1.94 -6.29
CA THR A 129 -22.16 1.13 -5.25
C THR A 129 -23.01 1.24 -4.01
N ILE A 130 -23.48 0.12 -3.47
CA ILE A 130 -24.32 0.09 -2.28
C ILE A 130 -23.59 -0.70 -1.19
N ASN A 131 -23.55 -0.14 0.02
CA ASN A 131 -23.03 -0.83 1.19
C ASN A 131 -24.12 -1.64 1.92
N ASP A 132 -23.73 -2.35 2.97
CA ASP A 132 -24.61 -3.14 3.85
C ASP A 132 -25.67 -2.32 4.61
N GLN A 133 -25.59 -0.99 4.59
CA GLN A 133 -26.57 -0.07 5.19
C GLN A 133 -27.50 0.58 4.15
N ALA A 134 -27.49 0.05 2.91
CA ALA A 134 -28.22 0.59 1.76
C ALA A 134 -27.83 2.04 1.40
N ALA A 135 -26.66 2.52 1.86
CA ALA A 135 -26.11 3.80 1.44
C ALA A 135 -25.41 3.63 0.08
N GLY A 136 -25.76 4.53 -0.84
CA GLY A 136 -25.26 4.52 -2.22
C GLY A 136 -24.14 5.53 -2.46
N LEU A 137 -23.11 5.15 -3.21
CA LEU A 137 -22.02 6.02 -3.68
C LEU A 137 -21.74 5.81 -5.18
N GLY A 138 -21.45 6.91 -5.89
CA GLY A 138 -21.00 6.87 -7.28
C GLY A 138 -22.10 6.55 -8.30
N GLY A 139 -23.36 6.89 -7.99
CA GLY A 139 -24.50 6.67 -8.87
C GLY A 139 -24.32 7.27 -10.27
N LYS A 140 -24.14 6.43 -11.28
CA LYS A 140 -23.98 6.82 -12.69
C LYS A 140 -25.10 6.24 -13.55
N VAL A 141 -25.81 7.09 -14.27
CA VAL A 141 -26.74 6.62 -15.31
C VAL A 141 -25.92 6.21 -16.52
N VAL A 142 -25.98 4.92 -16.86
CA VAL A 142 -25.34 4.36 -18.04
C VAL A 142 -26.39 4.30 -19.14
N ALA A 143 -26.35 5.30 -20.03
CA ALA A 143 -27.05 5.25 -21.30
C ALA A 143 -26.28 4.32 -22.24
N GLY A 144 -26.94 3.29 -22.79
CA GLY A 144 -26.25 2.29 -23.61
C GLY A 144 -25.84 2.77 -25.02
N THR A 145 -24.97 1.98 -25.69
CA THR A 145 -24.92 1.56 -27.12
C THR A 145 -23.62 0.75 -27.35
N PRO A 146 -23.50 -0.12 -28.39
CA PRO A 146 -22.83 -1.45 -28.39
C PRO A 146 -21.38 -1.63 -27.93
N ARG A 147 -20.69 -0.62 -27.42
CA ARG A 147 -19.39 -0.77 -26.77
C ARG A 147 -19.40 -0.34 -25.30
N ASP A 148 -20.55 0.06 -24.74
CA ASP A 148 -20.70 0.51 -23.35
C ASP A 148 -19.64 1.55 -22.92
N SER A 149 -19.41 2.51 -23.83
CA SER A 149 -18.95 3.89 -23.59
C SER A 149 -17.87 4.08 -22.51
N LEU A 150 -16.70 3.52 -22.81
CA LEU A 150 -15.36 3.98 -22.44
C LEU A 150 -15.26 5.48 -22.06
N SER A 151 -15.20 5.76 -20.76
CA SER A 151 -14.42 6.83 -20.09
C SER A 151 -15.03 7.13 -18.71
N ALA A 152 -14.27 6.81 -17.66
CA ALA A 152 -14.25 7.64 -16.47
C ALA A 152 -12.97 8.48 -16.58
N PRO A 153 -13.07 9.80 -16.79
CA PRO A 153 -11.95 10.70 -16.56
C PRO A 153 -12.26 11.71 -15.44
N THR A 154 -11.34 11.74 -14.47
CA THR A 154 -10.80 12.89 -13.73
C THR A 154 -11.49 14.25 -13.91
N THR A 155 -12.10 14.76 -12.83
CA THR A 155 -11.70 16.01 -12.15
C THR A 155 -12.15 15.95 -10.70
#